data_AF-A0A4Q3BVH5-F1
#
_entry.id   AF-A0A4Q3BVH5-F1
#
_cell.length_a   1.000
_cell.length_b   1.000
_cell.length_c   1.000
_cell.angle_alpha   90.00
_cell.angle_beta   90.00
_cell.angle_gamma   90.00
#
_symmetry.space_group_name_H-M   'P 1'
#
loop_
_entity.id
_entity.type
_entity.pdbx_description
1 polymer ?
#
loop_
_entity_poly.entity_id
_entity_poly.type
_entity_poly.pdbx_seq_one_letter_code
_entity_poly.pdbx_strand_id
1 'polypeptide(L)' 'MNIKQINSKSDYKKSLKRVEELWGAKKNTPQGNELDILVTLIEKYEAKVFEILPPESLLT' A
#
# COMPACT_ATOMS: atom_id res chain seq x y z
N MET A 1 5.73 -11.97 11.94
CA MET A 1 5.42 -10.99 10.86
C MET A 1 6.55 -9.98 10.82
N ASN A 2 7.20 -9.76 9.67
CA ASN A 2 8.33 -8.83 9.55
C ASN A 2 8.03 -7.77 8.48
N ILE A 3 7.10 -6.87 8.79
CA ILE A 3 6.71 -5.77 7.89
C ILE A 3 7.81 -4.71 7.88
N LYS A 4 8.19 -4.25 6.69
CA LYS A 4 9.18 -3.21 6.49
C LYS A 4 8.53 -1.99 5.84
N GLN A 5 9.18 -0.83 6.01
CA GLN A 5 8.79 0.38 5.29
C GLN A 5 8.91 0.18 3.78
N ILE A 6 8.05 0.87 3.02
CA ILE A 6 8.10 0.90 1.55
C ILE A 6 8.92 2.13 1.14
N ASN A 7 10.16 1.91 0.71
CA ASN A 7 11.08 2.99 0.33
C ASN A 7 11.53 2.91 -1.14
N SER A 8 11.09 1.88 -1.87
CA SER A 8 11.44 1.67 -3.27
C SER A 8 10.25 1.18 -4.08
N LYS A 9 10.32 1.35 -5.42
CA LYS A 9 9.32 0.79 -6.34
C LYS A 9 9.23 -0.74 -6.26
N SER A 10 10.32 -1.41 -5.89
CA SER A 10 10.35 -2.87 -5.73
C SER A 10 9.56 -3.30 -4.47
N ASP A 11 9.76 -2.59 -3.36
CA ASP A 11 9.00 -2.84 -2.12
C ASP A 11 7.51 -2.58 -2.35
N TYR A 12 7.18 -1.49 -3.06
CA TYR A 12 5.80 -1.14 -3.41
C TYR A 12 5.12 -2.27 -4.21
N LYS A 13 5.76 -2.76 -5.28
CA LYS A 13 5.22 -3.88 -6.08
C LYS A 13 5.04 -5.17 -5.28
N LYS A 14 5.98 -5.47 -4.37
CA LYS A 14 5.87 -6.64 -3.49
C LYS A 14 4.71 -6.49 -2.51
N SER A 15 4.53 -5.29 -1.94
CA SER A 15 3.42 -4.99 -1.05
C SER A 15 2.07 -5.09 -1.75
N LEU A 16 1.95 -4.59 -2.99
CA LEU A 16 0.74 -4.74 -3.79
C LEU A 16 0.41 -6.22 -4.03
N LYS A 17 1.37 -7.02 -4.47
CA LYS A 17 1.17 -8.46 -4.66
C LYS A 17 0.74 -9.15 -3.36
N ARG A 18 1.31 -8.74 -2.23
CA ARG A 18 0.94 -9.30 -0.93
C ARG A 18 -0.48 -8.91 -0.51
N VAL A 19 -0.92 -7.69 -0.82
CA VAL A 19 -2.30 -7.24 -0.61
C VAL A 19 -3.28 -8.08 -1.43
N GLU A 20 -2.95 -8.38 -2.70
CA GLU A 20 -3.77 -9.26 -3.54
C GLU A 20 -3.92 -10.67 -2.93
N GLU A 21 -2.83 -11.24 -2.40
CA GLU A 21 -2.86 -12.55 -1.72
C GLU A 21 -3.69 -12.53 -0.41
N LEU A 22 -3.77 -11.39 0.26
CA LEU A 22 -4.48 -11.22 1.53
C LEU A 22 -5.92 -10.73 1.34
N TRP A 23 -6.36 -10.50 0.11
CA TRP A 23 -7.70 -9.96 -0.15
C TRP A 23 -8.79 -10.84 0.45
N GLY A 24 -9.70 -10.24 1.21
CA GLY A 24 -10.75 -10.98 1.94
C GLY A 24 -10.30 -11.61 3.25
N ALA A 25 -9.08 -11.35 3.73
CA ALA A 25 -8.65 -11.72 5.07
C ALA A 25 -9.63 -11.17 6.13
N LYS A 26 -10.01 -12.03 7.08
CA LYS A 26 -10.94 -11.64 8.15
C LYS A 26 -10.29 -10.62 9.09
N LYS A 27 -11.07 -9.63 9.51
CA LYS A 27 -10.65 -8.68 10.55
C LYS A 27 -10.22 -9.39 11.83
N ASN A 28 -9.29 -8.78 12.57
CA ASN A 28 -8.74 -9.31 13.83
C ASN A 28 -8.04 -10.67 13.70
N THR A 29 -7.58 -11.02 12.49
CA THR A 29 -6.68 -12.17 12.26
C THR A 29 -5.27 -11.67 11.93
N PRO A 30 -4.22 -12.50 12.07
CA PRO A 30 -2.88 -12.10 11.67
C PRO A 30 -2.81 -11.61 10.21
N GLN A 31 -3.54 -12.24 9.29
CA GLN A 31 -3.60 -11.83 7.89
C GLN A 31 -4.37 -10.51 7.69
N GLY A 32 -5.48 -10.31 8.40
CA GLY A 32 -6.23 -9.05 8.36
C GLY A 32 -5.40 -7.88 8.89
N ASN A 33 -4.70 -8.10 10.01
CA ASN A 33 -3.80 -7.10 10.58
C ASN A 33 -2.62 -6.79 9.64
N GLU A 34 -2.08 -7.80 8.95
CA GLU A 34 -1.04 -7.61 7.92
C GLU A 34 -1.58 -6.76 6.76
N LEU A 35 -2.78 -7.07 6.26
CA LEU A 35 -3.44 -6.34 5.19
C LEU A 35 -3.64 -4.86 5.55
N ASP A 36 -4.19 -4.57 6.73
CA ASP A 36 -4.44 -3.20 7.20
C ASP A 36 -3.14 -2.36 7.26
N ILE A 37 -2.06 -2.97 7.75
CA ILE A 37 -0.75 -2.30 7.82
C ILE A 37 -0.18 -2.07 6.41
N LEU A 38 -0.26 -3.06 5.51
CA LEU A 38 0.27 -2.95 4.16
C LEU A 38 -0.44 -1.85 3.36
N VAL A 39 -1.77 -1.77 3.43
CA VAL A 39 -2.55 -0.70 2.79
C VAL A 39 -2.10 0.68 3.29
N THR A 40 -1.98 0.85 4.60
CA THR A 40 -1.50 2.12 5.20
C THR A 40 -0.09 2.51 4.70
N LEU A 41 0.82 1.53 4.57
CA LEU A 41 2.18 1.79 4.09
C LEU A 41 2.23 2.13 2.61
N ILE A 42 1.38 1.50 1.79
CA ILE A 42 1.23 1.76 0.36
C ILE A 42 0.73 3.20 0.16
N GLU A 43 -0.36 3.59 0.83
CA GLU A 43 -0.89 4.97 0.77
C GLU A 43 0.16 6.01 1.14
N LYS A 44 0.94 5.76 2.20
CA LYS A 44 2.01 6.67 2.63
C LYS A 44 3.15 6.76 1.61
N TYR A 45 3.48 5.67 0.92
CA TYR A 45 4.48 5.69 -0.15
C TYR A 45 3.95 6.44 -1.37
N GLU A 46 2.70 6.18 -1.76
CA GLU A 46 2.06 6.84 -2.88
C GLU A 46 1.95 8.34 -2.65
N ALA A 47 1.52 8.80 -1.47
CA ALA A 47 1.44 10.22 -1.15
C ALA A 47 2.80 10.95 -1.25
N LYS A 48 3.92 10.24 -1.04
CA LYS A 48 5.27 10.80 -1.19
C LYS A 48 5.77 10.81 -2.63
N VAL A 49 5.41 9.78 -3.41
CA VAL A 49 5.93 9.58 -4.77
C VAL A 49 5.04 10.26 -5.80
N PHE A 50 3.75 10.18 -5.58
CA PHE A 50 2.69 10.86 -6.28
C PHE A 50 2.19 11.95 -5.33
N GLU A 51 3.00 12.98 -5.12
CA GLU A 51 2.49 14.24 -4.57
C GLU A 51 1.22 14.56 -5.34
N ILE A 52 0.12 14.77 -4.62
CA ILE A 52 -1.22 14.95 -5.18
C ILE A 52 -1.11 16.00 -6.26
N LEU A 53 -1.09 15.57 -7.54
CA LEU A 53 -1.15 16.49 -8.65
C LEU A 53 -2.43 17.30 -8.43
N PRO A 54 -2.37 18.64 -8.43
CA PRO A 54 -3.57 19.44 -8.23
C PRO A 54 -4.64 19.00 -9.25
N PRO A 55 -5.94 19.07 -8.87
CA PRO A 55 -7.04 18.58 -9.70
C PRO A 55 -7.05 19.07 -11.15
N GLU A 56 -6.35 20.18 -11.45
CA GLU A 56 -6.20 20.75 -12.80
C GLU A 56 -5.45 19.86 -13.81
N SER A 57 -4.64 18.88 -13.38
CA SER A 57 -3.81 18.11 -14.33
C SER A 57 -4.51 16.93 -15.01
N LEU A 58 -5.81 16.70 -14.79
CA LEU A 58 -6.55 15.58 -15.39
C LEU A 58 -7.29 15.93 -16.70
N LEU A 59 -7.10 17.14 -17.22
CA LEU A 59 -7.70 17.61 -18.48
C LEU A 59 -6.63 18.23 -19.40
N THR A 60 -5.82 17.39 -20.06
CA THR A 60 -5.07 17.76 -21.27
C THR A 60 -4.97 16.57 -22.20
#